data_AF-A0A146KGX8-F1
#
_entry.id   AF-A0A146KGX8-F1
#
_cell.length_a   1.000
_cell.length_b   1.000
_cell.length_c   1.000
_cell.angle_alpha   90.00
_cell.angle_beta   90.00
_cell.angle_gamma   90.00
#
_symmetry.space_group_name_H-M   'P 1'
#
loop_
_entity.id
_entity.type
_entity.pdbx_description
1 polymer ?
#
loop_
_entity_poly.entity_id
_entity_poly.type
_entity_poly.pdbx_seq_one_letter_code
_entity_poly.pdbx_strand_id
1 'polypeptide(L)'
;MFKGIVHEAVEGNKHVPFIEVHENKVNIKCGKDAMHPSTEAHYVGWIKLYGLKDKVLLELGSVTFWPGLSEPVATFQIPDIKRFSKLVASSYCNLHGIYEAEIALQ
;
A
#
# COMPACT_ATOMS: atom_id res chain seq x y z
N MET A 1 10.07 10.04 -6.78
CA MET A 1 8.95 10.20 -5.85
C MET A 1 8.90 11.64 -5.36
N PHE A 2 7.72 12.23 -5.25
CA PHE A 2 7.53 13.61 -4.82
C PHE A 2 7.73 13.70 -3.30
N LYS A 3 8.93 14.13 -2.86
CA LYS A 3 9.34 14.20 -1.45
C LYS A 3 8.50 15.14 -0.56
N GLY A 4 7.53 15.88 -1.12
CA GLY A 4 6.73 16.88 -0.38
C GLY A 4 5.33 16.44 0.05
N ILE A 5 4.83 15.29 -0.44
CA ILE A 5 3.44 14.84 -0.17
C ILE A 5 3.42 13.47 0.53
N VAL A 6 4.50 12.70 0.39
CA VAL A 6 4.59 11.33 0.86
C VAL A 6 5.48 11.26 2.10
N HIS A 7 4.96 10.65 3.15
CA HIS A 7 5.75 10.30 4.33
C HIS A 7 6.48 8.97 4.10
N GLU A 8 7.77 8.93 4.46
CA GLU A 8 8.60 7.72 4.38
C GLU A 8 8.15 6.66 5.40
N ALA A 9 8.46 5.40 5.09
CA ALA A 9 8.20 4.27 5.98
C ALA A 9 9.00 4.41 7.27
N VAL A 10 8.29 4.50 8.40
CA VAL A 10 8.86 4.45 9.75
C VAL A 10 8.31 3.22 10.46
N GLU A 11 9.18 2.44 11.09
CA GLU A 11 8.79 1.23 11.82
C GLU A 11 7.75 1.55 12.91
N GLY A 12 6.74 0.68 13.05
CA GLY A 12 5.61 0.88 13.97
C GLY A 12 4.57 1.93 13.54
N ASN A 13 4.76 2.62 12.41
CA ASN A 13 3.77 3.58 11.93
C ASN A 13 2.59 2.89 11.23
N LYS A 14 1.40 2.99 11.84
CA LYS A 14 0.17 2.38 11.35
C LYS A 14 -0.34 2.90 9.99
N HIS A 15 0.18 4.02 9.50
CA HIS A 15 -0.21 4.56 8.19
C HIS A 15 0.57 3.94 7.04
N VAL A 16 1.76 3.40 7.31
CA VAL A 16 2.63 2.81 6.31
C VAL A 16 1.98 1.51 5.81
N PRO A 17 1.75 1.36 4.48
CA PRO A 17 1.21 0.13 3.94
C PRO A 17 2.22 -1.00 4.11
N PHE A 18 1.83 -2.08 4.79
CA PHE A 18 2.66 -3.26 4.97
C PHE A 18 2.39 -4.25 3.84
N ILE A 19 3.43 -4.64 3.10
CA ILE A 19 3.35 -5.50 1.92
C ILE A 19 3.83 -6.90 2.28
N GLU A 20 2.99 -7.90 2.05
CA GLU A 20 3.33 -9.32 2.16
C GLU A 20 3.11 -10.01 0.82
N VAL A 21 4.10 -10.78 0.37
CA VAL A 21 4.06 -11.50 -0.92
C VAL A 21 4.13 -12.99 -0.67
N HIS A 22 3.14 -13.71 -1.19
CA HIS A 22 3.10 -15.17 -1.22
C HIS A 22 2.95 -15.62 -2.67
N GLU A 23 4.04 -16.14 -3.25
CA GLU A 23 4.12 -16.46 -4.69
C GLU A 23 3.76 -15.26 -5.57
N ASN A 24 2.57 -15.26 -6.17
CA ASN A 24 2.02 -14.21 -7.03
C ASN A 24 0.84 -13.45 -6.39
N LYS A 25 0.59 -13.67 -5.09
CA LYS A 25 -0.43 -12.99 -4.31
C LYS A 25 0.22 -11.95 -3.40
N VAL A 26 -0.20 -10.69 -3.54
CA VAL A 26 0.29 -9.56 -2.76
C VAL A 26 -0.83 -9.11 -1.81
N ASN A 27 -0.60 -9.25 -0.51
CA ASN A 27 -1.48 -8.71 0.53
C ASN A 27 -0.89 -7.40 1.05
N ILE A 28 -1.75 -6.41 1.25
CA ILE A 28 -1.37 -5.10 1.75
C ILE A 28 -2.34 -4.68 2.85
N LYS A 29 -1.83 -4.23 3.99
CA LYS A 29 -2.64 -3.66 5.09
C LYS A 29 -2.02 -2.38 5.63
N CYS A 30 -2.85 -1.41 6.02
CA CYS A 30 -2.36 -0.23 6.74
C CYS A 30 -2.31 -0.53 8.25
N GLY A 31 -1.09 -0.73 8.76
CA GLY A 31 -0.84 -1.16 10.13
C GLY A 31 -0.28 -2.58 10.22
N LYS A 32 1.04 -2.70 10.35
CA LYS A 32 1.72 -4.00 10.53
C LYS A 32 1.36 -4.63 11.88
N ASP A 33 1.65 -3.91 12.96
CA ASP A 33 1.52 -4.38 14.34
C ASP A 33 0.19 -3.95 14.98
N ALA A 34 -0.30 -2.76 14.61
CA ALA A 34 -1.60 -2.24 15.02
C ALA A 34 -2.33 -1.66 13.80
N MET A 35 -3.55 -2.13 13.56
CA MET A 35 -4.37 -1.69 12.43
C MET A 35 -4.67 -0.19 12.50
N HIS A 36 -4.61 0.47 11.35
CA HIS A 36 -5.10 1.83 11.22
C HIS A 36 -6.63 1.88 11.47
N PRO A 37 -7.17 2.93 12.12
CA PRO A 37 -8.62 3.11 12.26
C PRO A 37 -9.37 3.11 10.92
N SER A 38 -10.59 2.59 10.92
CA SER A 38 -11.49 2.57 9.75
C SER A 38 -12.83 3.26 10.05
N THR A 39 -12.84 4.24 10.94
CA THR A 39 -14.05 4.98 11.34
C THR A 39 -14.49 6.00 10.28
N GLU A 40 -15.72 6.52 10.35
CA GLU A 40 -16.15 7.59 9.45
C GLU A 40 -15.28 8.86 9.53
N ALA A 41 -14.82 9.22 10.73
CA ALA A 41 -14.02 10.42 10.97
C ALA A 41 -12.53 10.25 10.63
N HIS A 42 -12.00 9.02 10.73
CA HIS A 42 -10.60 8.71 10.52
C HIS A 42 -10.45 7.34 9.86
N TYR A 43 -10.05 7.35 8.60
CA TYR A 43 -9.97 6.16 7.74
C TYR A 43 -8.83 6.28 6.72
N VAL A 44 -8.43 5.14 6.16
CA VAL A 44 -7.66 5.06 4.92
C VAL A 44 -8.64 4.94 3.76
N GLY A 45 -8.59 5.86 2.81
CA GLY A 45 -9.52 5.92 1.68
C GLY A 45 -9.13 4.99 0.53
N TRP A 46 -7.84 4.70 0.36
CA TRP A 46 -7.39 3.80 -0.70
C TRP A 46 -6.03 3.17 -0.39
N ILE A 47 -5.78 2.03 -1.05
CA ILE A 47 -4.47 1.41 -1.23
C ILE A 47 -4.24 1.20 -2.73
N LYS A 48 -3.05 1.54 -3.20
CA LYS A 48 -2.60 1.27 -4.57
C LYS A 48 -1.31 0.46 -4.57
N LEU A 49 -1.21 -0.47 -5.51
CA LEU A 49 -0.02 -1.29 -5.74
C LEU A 49 0.60 -0.94 -7.09
N TYR A 50 1.92 -0.83 -7.11
CA TYR A 50 2.73 -0.61 -8.30
C TYR A 50 3.85 -1.62 -8.41
N GLY A 51 4.28 -1.88 -9.64
CA GLY A 51 5.45 -2.69 -9.97
C GLY A 51 6.46 -1.89 -10.79
N LEU A 52 7.74 -1.95 -10.41
CA LEU A 52 8.82 -1.33 -11.17
C LEU A 52 9.34 -2.31 -12.22
N LYS A 53 9.28 -1.92 -13.50
CA LYS A 53 9.83 -2.68 -14.63
C LYS A 53 10.58 -1.74 -15.56
N ASP A 54 11.84 -2.05 -15.88
CA ASP A 54 12.66 -1.26 -16.81
C ASP A 54 12.68 0.26 -16.51
N LYS A 55 12.70 0.62 -15.22
CA LYS A 55 12.62 2.01 -14.69
C LYS A 55 11.25 2.69 -14.82
N VAL A 56 10.23 1.98 -15.30
CA VAL A 56 8.84 2.44 -15.35
C VAL A 56 8.06 1.88 -14.17
N LEU A 57 7.43 2.74 -13.39
CA LEU A 57 6.53 2.35 -12.30
C LEU A 57 5.11 2.20 -12.86
N LEU A 58 4.59 0.97 -12.87
CA LEU A 58 3.28 0.64 -13.43
C LEU A 58 2.27 0.44 -12.29
N GLU A 59 1.10 1.09 -12.35
CA GLU A 59 -0.01 0.79 -11.43
C GLU A 59 -0.56 -0.61 -11.77
N LEU A 60 -0.51 -1.52 -10.80
CA LEU A 60 -0.97 -2.90 -10.94
C LEU A 60 -2.40 -3.08 -10.43
N GLY A 61 -2.86 -2.19 -9.55
CA GLY A 61 -4.22 -2.18 -9.06
C GLY A 61 -4.44 -1.16 -7.95
N SER A 62 -5.73 -0.90 -7.69
CA SER A 62 -6.17 -0.02 -6.62
C SER A 62 -7.42 -0.58 -5.94
N VAL A 63 -7.53 -0.36 -4.64
CA VAL A 63 -8.71 -0.67 -3.83
C VAL A 63 -9.08 0.57 -3.05
N THR A 64 -10.36 0.94 -3.10
CA THR A 64 -10.94 2.04 -2.34
C THR A 64 -11.79 1.49 -1.20
N PHE A 65 -11.73 2.16 -0.05
CA PHE A 65 -12.43 1.75 1.16
C PHE A 65 -13.50 2.78 1.50
N TRP A 66 -14.66 2.31 1.95
CA TRP A 66 -15.70 3.21 2.43
C TRP A 66 -15.48 3.53 3.92
N PRO A 67 -15.55 4.80 4.34
CA PRO A 67 -15.37 5.19 5.74
C PRO A 67 -16.34 4.44 6.65
N GLY A 68 -15.86 3.84 7.74
CA GLY A 68 -16.70 3.13 8.70
C GLY A 68 -17.08 1.69 8.33
N LEU A 69 -16.89 1.25 7.09
CA LEU A 69 -17.46 -0.02 6.60
C LEU A 69 -16.44 -1.08 6.21
N SER A 70 -15.19 -0.70 5.97
CA SER A 70 -14.16 -1.63 5.50
C SER A 70 -12.81 -1.37 6.16
N GLU A 71 -12.12 -2.44 6.55
CA GLU A 71 -10.73 -2.35 6.97
C GLU A 71 -9.81 -2.07 5.77
N PRO A 72 -8.70 -1.34 5.97
CA PRO A 72 -7.78 -0.98 4.89
C PRO A 72 -6.84 -2.13 4.57
N VAL A 73 -7.41 -3.20 4.01
CA VAL A 73 -6.73 -4.42 3.59
C VAL A 73 -7.06 -4.69 2.13
N ALA A 74 -6.03 -4.90 1.32
CA ALA A 74 -6.14 -5.18 -0.11
C ALA A 74 -5.34 -6.42 -0.48
N THR A 75 -5.86 -7.20 -1.43
CA THR A 75 -5.20 -8.38 -1.97
C THR A 75 -5.20 -8.31 -3.48
N PHE A 76 -4.03 -8.47 -4.08
CA PHE A 76 -3.83 -8.43 -5.53
C PHE A 76 -3.22 -9.75 -6.00
N GLN A 77 -3.79 -10.30 -7.07
CA GLN A 77 -3.23 -11.45 -7.77
C GLN A 77 -2.45 -10.93 -8.98
N ILE A 78 -1.13 -11.14 -9.00
CA ILE A 78 -0.22 -10.63 -10.04
C ILE A 78 0.42 -11.81 -10.77
N PRO A 79 -0.21 -12.37 -11.82
CA PRO A 79 0.26 -13.60 -12.46
C PRO A 79 1.74 -13.62 -12.87
N ASP A 80 2.27 -12.47 -13.28
CA ASP A 80 3.63 -12.30 -13.83
C ASP A 80 4.51 -11.41 -12.92
N ILE A 81 4.40 -11.64 -11.60
CA ILE A 81 5.05 -10.81 -10.57
C ILE A 81 6.58 -10.71 -10.73
N LYS A 82 7.22 -11.76 -11.29
CA LYS A 82 8.68 -11.85 -11.45
C LYS A 82 9.26 -10.87 -12.47
N ARG A 83 8.43 -10.21 -13.28
CA ARG A 83 8.89 -9.18 -14.23
C ARG A 83 9.14 -7.83 -13.58
N PHE A 84 8.75 -7.66 -12.33
CA PHE A 84 8.98 -6.45 -11.58
C PHE A 84 10.19 -6.65 -10.67
N SER A 85 11.10 -5.68 -10.63
CA SER A 85 12.25 -5.71 -9.73
C SER A 85 11.89 -5.27 -8.30
N LYS A 86 10.76 -4.58 -8.16
CA LYS A 86 10.31 -3.96 -6.90
C LYS A 86 8.80 -3.79 -6.93
N LEU A 87 8.16 -3.97 -5.78
CA LEU A 87 6.79 -3.52 -5.53
C LEU A 87 6.81 -2.25 -4.70
N VAL A 88 5.90 -1.35 -5.00
CA VAL A 88 5.64 -0.14 -4.24
C VAL A 88 4.16 -0.13 -3.88
N ALA A 89 3.84 0.11 -2.61
CA ALA A 89 2.48 0.35 -2.17
C ALA A 89 2.35 1.80 -1.72
N SER A 90 1.19 2.39 -1.99
CA SER A 90 0.81 3.69 -1.41
C SER A 90 -0.55 3.57 -0.75
N SER A 91 -0.76 4.34 0.30
CA SER A 91 -2.04 4.48 1.00
C SER A 91 -2.36 5.96 1.25
N TYR A 92 -3.64 6.28 1.41
CA TYR A 92 -4.09 7.62 1.78
C TYR A 92 -4.99 7.59 3.01
N CYS A 93 -4.59 8.29 4.06
CA CYS A 93 -5.41 8.60 5.22
C CYS A 93 -6.05 9.98 5.05
N ASN A 94 -7.34 10.09 5.37
CA ASN A 94 -8.07 11.35 5.25
C ASN A 94 -7.53 12.48 6.15
N LEU A 95 -6.86 12.14 7.25
CA LEU A 95 -6.28 13.12 8.19
C LEU A 95 -4.76 13.26 8.09
N HIS A 96 -4.08 12.22 7.61
CA HIS A 96 -2.61 12.12 7.68
C HIS A 96 -1.94 12.05 6.31
N GLY A 97 -2.70 12.17 5.22
CA GLY A 97 -2.14 12.25 3.88
C GLY A 97 -1.66 10.91 3.34
N ILE A 98 -0.62 10.94 2.50
CA ILE A 98 -0.16 9.78 1.73
C ILE A 98 1.09 9.17 2.36
N TYR A 99 1.11 7.84 2.40
CA TYR A 99 2.24 7.04 2.87
C TYR A 99 2.62 6.02 1.81
N GLU A 100 3.91 5.69 1.75
CA GLU A 100 4.45 4.70 0.82
C GLU A 100 5.33 3.67 1.54
N ALA A 101 5.37 2.47 0.98
CA ALA A 101 6.33 1.43 1.33
C ALA A 101 6.77 0.70 0.06
N GLU A 102 7.95 0.09 0.10
CA GLU A 102 8.46 -0.69 -1.02
C GLU A 102 9.20 -1.93 -0.55
N ILE A 103 9.18 -2.97 -1.40
CA ILE A 103 9.96 -4.19 -1.21
C ILE A 103 10.60 -4.59 -2.54
N ALA A 104 11.88 -4.94 -2.50
CA ALA A 104 12.54 -5.54 -3.66
C ALA A 104 11.98 -6.95 -3.89
N LEU A 105 11.77 -7.31 -5.15
CA LEU A 105 11.47 -8.68 -5.54
C LEU A 105 12.77 -9.35 -5.98
N GLN A 106 12.99 -10.57 -5.52
CA GLN A 106 14.14 -11.40 -5.93
C GLN A 106 13.86 -12.10 -7.26
#